data_AF-A0A967PVK8-F1
#
_entry.id   AF-A0A967PVK8-F1
#
_cell.length_a   1.000
_cell.length_b   1.000
_cell.length_c   1.000
_cell.angle_alpha   90.00
_cell.angle_beta   90.00
_cell.angle_gamma   90.00
#
_symmetry.space_group_name_H-M   'P 1'
#
loop_
_entity.id
_entity.type
_entity.pdbx_description
1 polymer ?
#
loop_
_entity_poly.entity_id
_entity_poly.type
_entity_poly.pdbx_seq_one_letter_code
_entity_poly.pdbx_strand_id
1 'polypeptide(L)'
;MAEESWIDRLQEKSQFAGFKSEDYHKCGFPLVLEAMMSEDVSRQAIVSQHHLELMQQTYDTYLSPSGHFLIHYETSGFDAIPDYDRNENGTPDYLEFVAKSFDRAWEIEIDSLGFDPPPDQNGNPVQTYSVFCSRLNQYGITFWNSGDDLPDPGFNYPSRIEISTNYAFVPDTLYAHITNDPIVKDSLAIAVTAAHEFNHAIQLGYRIWFDNNNPNGPVSDLWFIENSAVYMEEVVAEEVDDYYQYLPSFFNHTDKHIAITFPELRIFGEVVLDIMLGQLYGKTITRE
;
A
#
# COMPACT_ATOMS: atom_id res chain seq x y z
N MET A 1 -19.50 -9.70 -19.86
CA MET A 1 -19.64 -9.12 -18.51
C MET A 1 -18.22 -9.03 -18.02
N ALA A 2 -17.72 -7.84 -17.71
CA ALA A 2 -16.38 -7.73 -17.12
C ALA A 2 -16.38 -8.56 -15.83
N GLU A 3 -15.37 -9.40 -15.64
CA GLU A 3 -15.20 -10.07 -14.35
C GLU A 3 -15.11 -8.99 -13.27
N GLU A 4 -15.99 -9.10 -12.29
CA GLU A 4 -15.94 -8.26 -11.09
C GLU A 4 -14.70 -8.65 -10.30
N SER A 5 -13.83 -7.67 -10.02
CA SER A 5 -12.58 -7.94 -9.30
C SER A 5 -12.90 -8.44 -7.89
N TRP A 6 -11.99 -9.21 -7.28
CA TRP A 6 -12.20 -9.69 -5.91
C TRP A 6 -12.32 -8.51 -4.91
N ILE A 7 -11.72 -7.36 -5.23
CA ILE A 7 -11.82 -6.12 -4.46
C ILE A 7 -13.22 -5.55 -4.53
N ASP A 8 -13.82 -5.50 -5.72
CA ASP A 8 -15.19 -5.00 -5.88
C ASP A 8 -16.15 -5.84 -5.02
N ARG A 9 -16.00 -7.17 -5.06
CA ARG A 9 -16.76 -8.10 -4.19
C ARG A 9 -16.53 -7.86 -2.69
N LEU A 10 -15.32 -7.44 -2.32
CA LEU A 10 -14.96 -7.16 -0.92
C LEU A 10 -15.53 -5.82 -0.46
N GLN A 11 -15.50 -4.80 -1.32
CA GLN A 11 -16.07 -3.48 -1.07
C GLN A 11 -17.58 -3.55 -0.84
N GLU A 12 -18.31 -4.35 -1.63
CA GLU A 12 -19.77 -4.55 -1.44
C GLU A 12 -20.14 -5.07 -0.05
N LYS A 13 -19.21 -5.77 0.62
CA LYS A 13 -19.38 -6.39 1.94
C LYS A 13 -18.81 -5.54 3.08
N SER A 14 -18.18 -4.40 2.77
CA SER A 14 -17.50 -3.53 3.74
C SER A 14 -18.49 -2.77 4.63
N GLN A 15 -18.14 -2.64 5.92
CA GLN A 15 -18.81 -1.79 6.90
C GLN A 15 -18.30 -0.34 6.88
N PHE A 16 -17.29 -0.02 6.06
CA PHE A 16 -16.92 1.35 5.72
C PHE A 16 -17.98 2.03 4.81
N ALA A 17 -19.26 1.82 5.12
CA ALA A 17 -20.40 2.37 4.40
C ALA A 17 -20.34 3.90 4.44
N GLY A 18 -19.87 4.52 3.36
CA GLY A 18 -19.71 5.96 3.25
C GLY A 18 -18.58 6.42 2.33
N PHE A 19 -17.59 5.57 2.09
CA PHE A 19 -16.57 5.82 1.06
C PHE A 19 -17.17 5.52 -0.33
N LYS A 20 -17.05 6.45 -1.26
CA LYS A 20 -17.35 6.19 -2.67
C LYS A 20 -16.25 5.30 -3.24
N SER A 21 -16.53 4.59 -4.32
CA SER A 21 -15.50 3.86 -5.10
C SER A 21 -14.32 4.75 -5.50
N GLU A 22 -14.56 6.06 -5.59
CA GLU A 22 -13.58 7.11 -5.89
C GLU A 22 -12.61 7.41 -4.72
N ASP A 23 -12.97 7.06 -3.48
CA ASP A 23 -12.18 7.37 -2.28
C ASP A 23 -11.19 6.25 -1.92
N TYR A 24 -11.36 5.04 -2.49
CA TYR A 24 -10.47 3.90 -2.25
C TYR A 24 -9.28 3.84 -3.19
N HIS A 25 -9.11 4.79 -4.10
CA HIS A 25 -8.11 4.70 -5.17
C HIS A 25 -6.66 4.66 -4.69
N LYS A 26 -6.38 4.88 -3.40
CA LYS A 26 -5.02 4.96 -2.87
C LYS A 26 -4.59 3.63 -2.29
N CYS A 27 -4.94 3.35 -1.05
CA CYS A 27 -4.54 2.14 -0.36
C CYS A 27 -5.71 1.16 -0.24
N GLY A 28 -5.50 -0.10 -0.65
CA GLY A 28 -6.48 -1.18 -0.41
C GLY A 28 -6.27 -1.94 0.90
N PHE A 29 -5.21 -1.65 1.66
CA PHE A 29 -4.94 -2.27 2.95
C PHE A 29 -6.12 -2.21 3.94
N PRO A 30 -6.88 -1.09 4.08
CA PRO A 30 -8.04 -1.05 4.98
C PRO A 30 -9.09 -2.11 4.68
N LEU A 31 -9.32 -2.43 3.41
CA LEU A 31 -10.30 -3.44 2.98
C LEU A 31 -9.83 -4.84 3.35
N VAL A 32 -8.53 -5.12 3.17
CA VAL A 32 -7.91 -6.40 3.57
C VAL A 32 -7.93 -6.53 5.09
N LEU A 33 -7.61 -5.46 5.82
CA LEU A 33 -7.64 -5.41 7.27
C LEU A 33 -9.01 -5.74 7.82
N GLU A 34 -10.02 -5.02 7.36
CA GLU A 34 -11.40 -5.23 7.78
C GLU A 34 -11.89 -6.64 7.44
N ALA A 35 -11.53 -7.15 6.26
CA ALA A 35 -11.92 -8.50 5.84
C ALA A 35 -11.27 -9.59 6.68
N MET A 36 -9.97 -9.48 6.95
CA MET A 36 -9.22 -10.46 7.75
C MET A 36 -9.67 -10.46 9.20
N MET A 37 -10.05 -9.30 9.73
CA MET A 37 -10.46 -9.12 11.12
C MET A 37 -11.97 -9.30 11.36
N SER A 38 -12.77 -9.38 10.30
CA SER A 38 -14.22 -9.58 10.37
C SER A 38 -14.58 -11.00 10.83
N GLU A 39 -15.63 -11.13 11.66
CA GLU A 39 -16.24 -12.42 12.00
C GLU A 39 -16.94 -13.10 10.80
N ASP A 40 -17.25 -12.34 9.74
CA ASP A 40 -17.76 -12.88 8.48
C ASP A 40 -16.65 -13.63 7.71
N VAL A 41 -16.61 -14.95 7.91
CA VAL A 41 -15.73 -15.89 7.22
C VAL A 41 -15.80 -15.80 5.68
N SER A 42 -16.90 -15.29 5.11
CA SER A 42 -16.99 -15.13 3.66
C SER A 42 -16.06 -14.02 3.14
N ARG A 43 -15.77 -13.01 3.96
CA ARG A 43 -14.84 -11.93 3.62
C ARG A 43 -13.40 -12.40 3.69
N GLN A 44 -13.05 -13.12 4.75
CA GLN A 44 -11.75 -13.79 4.87
C GLN A 44 -11.51 -14.73 3.69
N ALA A 45 -12.51 -15.54 3.32
CA ALA A 45 -12.42 -16.47 2.20
C ALA A 45 -12.16 -15.78 0.85
N ILE A 46 -12.70 -14.58 0.60
CA ILE A 46 -12.41 -13.84 -0.64
C ILE A 46 -10.91 -13.52 -0.74
N VAL A 47 -10.32 -12.99 0.33
CA VAL A 47 -8.91 -12.61 0.34
C VAL A 47 -8.00 -13.84 0.32
N SER A 48 -8.30 -14.87 1.13
CA SER A 48 -7.53 -16.12 1.13
C SER A 48 -7.61 -16.83 -0.23
N GLN A 49 -8.76 -16.79 -0.92
CA GLN A 49 -8.91 -17.38 -2.24
C GLN A 49 -8.09 -16.63 -3.31
N HIS A 50 -8.15 -15.29 -3.32
CA HIS A 50 -7.32 -14.47 -4.21
C HIS A 50 -5.82 -14.73 -3.95
N HIS A 51 -5.41 -14.86 -2.68
CA HIS A 51 -4.05 -15.25 -2.35
C HIS A 51 -3.64 -16.58 -2.99
N LEU A 52 -4.47 -17.61 -2.87
CA LEU A 52 -4.19 -18.92 -3.45
C LEU A 52 -4.10 -18.87 -4.97
N GLU A 53 -4.95 -18.06 -5.62
CA GLU A 53 -4.93 -17.85 -7.07
C GLU A 53 -3.60 -17.25 -7.54
N LEU A 54 -3.15 -16.17 -6.89
CA LEU A 54 -1.85 -15.57 -7.17
C LEU A 54 -0.70 -16.57 -6.99
N MET A 55 -0.69 -17.34 -5.90
CA MET A 55 0.41 -18.28 -5.62
C MET A 55 0.43 -19.51 -6.55
N GLN A 56 -0.68 -19.80 -7.23
CA GLN A 56 -0.78 -20.92 -8.19
C GLN A 56 -0.45 -20.52 -9.63
N GLN A 57 -0.49 -19.22 -9.92
CA GLN A 57 -0.15 -18.69 -11.24
C GLN A 57 1.36 -18.65 -11.47
N THR A 58 1.76 -18.71 -12.74
CA THR A 58 3.15 -18.53 -13.16
C THR A 58 3.32 -17.13 -13.72
N TYR A 59 4.33 -16.42 -13.25
CA TYR A 59 4.67 -15.06 -13.68
C TYR A 59 6.06 -15.02 -14.29
N ASP A 60 6.28 -14.05 -15.16
CA ASP A 60 7.64 -13.57 -15.40
C ASP A 60 8.12 -12.82 -14.14
N THR A 61 9.43 -12.77 -13.96
CA THR A 61 10.02 -12.14 -12.77
C THR A 61 11.14 -11.18 -13.11
N TYR A 62 11.18 -10.07 -12.39
CA TYR A 62 12.24 -9.07 -12.48
C TYR A 62 12.79 -8.80 -11.08
N LEU A 63 14.08 -9.10 -10.87
CA LEU A 63 14.75 -8.81 -9.61
C LEU A 63 15.20 -7.34 -9.62
N SER A 64 14.80 -6.61 -8.58
CA SER A 64 15.25 -5.24 -8.36
C SER A 64 16.78 -5.12 -8.29
N PRO A 65 17.37 -3.98 -8.70
CA PRO A 65 18.82 -3.78 -8.69
C PRO A 65 19.51 -4.08 -7.36
N SER A 66 18.89 -3.75 -6.22
CA SER A 66 19.43 -4.04 -4.88
C SER A 66 19.33 -5.52 -4.49
N GLY A 67 18.42 -6.27 -5.12
CA GLY A 67 18.12 -7.67 -4.79
C GLY A 67 17.05 -7.85 -3.70
N HIS A 68 16.50 -6.77 -3.14
CA HIS A 68 15.52 -6.83 -2.05
C HIS A 68 14.09 -7.13 -2.49
N PHE A 69 13.77 -6.95 -3.78
CA PHE A 69 12.42 -7.18 -4.30
C PHE A 69 12.41 -8.03 -5.56
N LEU A 70 11.52 -9.03 -5.58
CA LEU A 70 11.19 -9.83 -6.76
C LEU A 70 9.82 -9.40 -7.28
N ILE A 71 9.80 -8.81 -8.47
CA ILE A 71 8.59 -8.32 -9.11
C ILE A 71 8.02 -9.40 -10.01
N HIS A 72 6.81 -9.83 -9.73
CA HIS A 72 6.04 -10.80 -10.49
C HIS A 72 5.10 -10.05 -11.45
N TYR A 73 5.19 -10.32 -12.75
CA TYR A 73 4.43 -9.59 -13.75
C TYR A 73 4.01 -10.46 -14.93
N GLU A 74 3.08 -9.93 -15.73
CA GLU A 74 2.66 -10.51 -17.00
C GLU A 74 2.81 -9.46 -18.11
N THR A 75 3.10 -9.89 -19.34
CA THR A 75 3.17 -9.02 -20.52
C THR A 75 1.97 -9.16 -21.45
N SER A 76 0.97 -9.94 -21.05
CA SER A 76 -0.27 -10.17 -21.80
C SER A 76 -1.41 -10.53 -20.85
N GLY A 77 -2.65 -10.30 -21.28
CA GLY A 77 -3.82 -10.53 -20.43
C GLY A 77 -4.31 -9.25 -19.74
N PHE A 78 -5.17 -9.41 -18.75
CA PHE A 78 -5.81 -8.30 -18.04
C PHE A 78 -4.84 -7.56 -17.12
N ASP A 79 -3.98 -8.32 -16.44
CA ASP A 79 -2.99 -7.82 -15.47
C ASP A 79 -1.68 -7.39 -16.13
N ALA A 80 -1.60 -7.39 -17.46
CA ALA A 80 -0.39 -7.04 -18.19
C ALA A 80 0.13 -5.65 -17.81
N ILE A 81 1.45 -5.56 -17.59
CA ILE A 81 2.15 -4.29 -17.42
C ILE A 81 2.16 -3.49 -18.74
N PRO A 82 2.31 -2.16 -18.68
CA PRO A 82 2.60 -1.36 -19.86
C PRO A 82 3.91 -1.79 -20.54
N ASP A 83 3.93 -1.78 -21.87
CA ASP A 83 5.05 -2.24 -22.70
C ASP A 83 5.97 -1.10 -23.19
N TYR A 84 5.80 0.12 -22.67
CA TYR A 84 6.65 1.25 -23.04
C TYR A 84 8.10 1.03 -22.56
N ASP A 85 9.05 1.26 -23.46
CA ASP A 85 10.50 1.25 -23.21
C ASP A 85 11.12 2.41 -23.98
N ARG A 86 11.20 3.57 -23.35
CA ARG A 86 11.67 4.82 -23.99
C ARG A 86 13.16 4.84 -24.25
N ASN A 87 13.91 4.07 -23.46
CA ASN A 87 15.37 4.04 -23.52
C ASN A 87 15.89 2.90 -24.41
N GLU A 88 14.98 2.03 -24.89
CA GLU A 88 15.21 0.90 -25.79
C GLU A 88 16.22 -0.12 -25.22
N ASN A 89 16.25 -0.30 -23.89
CA ASN A 89 17.15 -1.25 -23.23
C ASN A 89 16.61 -2.69 -23.18
N GLY A 90 15.37 -2.91 -23.62
CA GLY A 90 14.70 -4.21 -23.63
C GLY A 90 13.92 -4.55 -22.36
N THR A 91 13.83 -3.63 -21.40
CA THR A 91 13.04 -3.74 -20.17
C THR A 91 11.99 -2.63 -20.18
N PRO A 92 10.69 -2.94 -20.02
CA PRO A 92 9.67 -1.89 -19.91
C PRO A 92 9.98 -0.91 -18.78
N ASP A 93 9.87 0.40 -19.04
CA ASP A 93 10.23 1.42 -18.04
C ASP A 93 9.35 1.27 -16.77
N TYR A 94 8.12 0.74 -16.90
CA TYR A 94 7.25 0.41 -15.76
C TYR A 94 7.94 -0.51 -14.75
N LEU A 95 8.59 -1.60 -15.21
CA LEU A 95 9.31 -2.51 -14.31
C LEU A 95 10.51 -1.84 -13.66
N GLU A 96 11.21 -0.98 -14.41
CA GLU A 96 12.31 -0.21 -13.86
C GLU A 96 11.84 0.77 -12.79
N PHE A 97 10.69 1.42 -12.97
CA PHE A 97 10.09 2.30 -11.97
C PHE A 97 9.71 1.53 -10.71
N VAL A 98 8.97 0.42 -10.85
CA VAL A 98 8.58 -0.42 -9.70
C VAL A 98 9.83 -0.87 -8.93
N ALA A 99 10.82 -1.42 -9.62
CA ALA A 99 12.06 -1.92 -9.01
C ALA A 99 12.84 -0.82 -8.28
N LYS A 100 13.07 0.33 -8.92
CA LYS A 100 13.83 1.43 -8.33
C LYS A 100 13.09 2.08 -7.17
N SER A 101 11.76 2.19 -7.26
CA SER A 101 10.94 2.77 -6.19
C SER A 101 10.91 1.89 -4.94
N PHE A 102 10.80 0.57 -5.08
CA PHE A 102 10.89 -0.34 -3.93
C PHE A 102 12.30 -0.41 -3.35
N ASP A 103 13.35 -0.43 -4.18
CA ASP A 103 14.74 -0.31 -3.69
C ASP A 103 14.95 0.96 -2.88
N ARG A 104 14.35 2.07 -3.33
CA ARG A 104 14.39 3.36 -2.65
C ARG A 104 13.62 3.32 -1.32
N ALA A 105 12.45 2.68 -1.28
CA ALA A 105 11.68 2.48 -0.05
C ALA A 105 12.49 1.66 0.98
N TRP A 106 13.16 0.58 0.54
CA TRP A 106 14.04 -0.20 1.41
C TRP A 106 15.22 0.61 1.94
N GLU A 107 15.94 1.31 1.06
CA GLU A 107 17.09 2.15 1.44
C GLU A 107 16.69 3.17 2.53
N ILE A 108 15.49 3.74 2.43
CA ILE A 108 15.04 4.73 3.40
C ILE A 108 14.45 4.09 4.65
N GLU A 109 13.44 3.26 4.52
CA GLU A 109 12.71 2.73 5.68
C GLU A 109 13.58 1.77 6.50
N ILE A 110 14.33 0.88 5.84
CA ILE A 110 15.19 -0.08 6.53
C ILE A 110 16.54 0.55 6.83
N ASP A 111 17.31 0.94 5.82
CA ASP A 111 18.73 1.28 6.04
C ASP A 111 18.93 2.65 6.69
N SER A 112 18.09 3.64 6.35
CA SER A 112 18.20 5.00 6.89
C SER A 112 17.39 5.23 8.17
N LEU A 113 16.12 4.82 8.22
CA LEU A 113 15.24 5.04 9.36
C LEU A 113 15.42 3.94 10.42
N GLY A 114 15.82 2.73 10.03
CA GLY A 114 16.12 1.63 10.94
C GLY A 114 14.90 0.81 11.34
N PHE A 115 13.88 0.74 10.49
CA PHE A 115 12.82 -0.27 10.64
C PHE A 115 13.39 -1.68 10.40
N ASP A 116 12.79 -2.67 11.03
CA ASP A 116 13.10 -4.08 10.79
C ASP A 116 12.44 -4.54 9.48
N PRO A 117 13.11 -5.35 8.65
CA PRO A 117 12.50 -5.85 7.43
C PRO A 117 11.25 -6.70 7.71
N PRO A 118 10.28 -6.76 6.77
CA PRO A 118 9.12 -7.64 6.90
C PRO A 118 9.53 -9.11 7.12
N PRO A 119 8.75 -9.89 7.89
CA PRO A 119 9.07 -11.28 8.18
C PRO A 119 8.71 -12.21 7.02
N ASP A 120 9.45 -13.31 6.91
CA ASP A 120 9.08 -14.49 6.15
C ASP A 120 8.08 -15.37 6.93
N GLN A 121 7.70 -16.49 6.31
CA GLN A 121 6.77 -17.48 6.89
C GLN A 121 7.25 -18.12 8.20
N ASN A 122 8.53 -17.95 8.56
CA ASN A 122 9.13 -18.45 9.79
C ASN A 122 9.45 -17.32 10.79
N GLY A 123 9.08 -16.08 10.49
CA GLY A 123 9.37 -14.90 11.32
C GLY A 123 10.77 -14.33 11.17
N ASN A 124 11.55 -14.76 10.16
CA ASN A 124 12.88 -14.17 9.91
C ASN A 124 12.77 -12.98 8.95
N PRO A 125 13.67 -11.98 9.03
CA PRO A 125 13.72 -10.90 8.04
C PRO A 125 13.84 -11.42 6.61
N VAL A 126 12.89 -11.01 5.76
CA VAL A 126 12.88 -11.37 4.35
C VAL A 126 14.16 -10.87 3.65
N GLN A 127 14.74 -11.69 2.78
CA GLN A 127 15.89 -11.27 1.97
C GLN A 127 15.47 -10.69 0.63
N THR A 128 14.40 -11.26 0.04
CA THR A 128 13.79 -10.81 -1.21
C THR A 128 12.27 -10.85 -1.04
N TYR A 129 11.64 -9.68 -1.04
CA TYR A 129 10.21 -9.48 -0.83
C TYR A 129 9.44 -9.53 -2.15
N SER A 130 8.27 -10.15 -2.17
CA SER A 130 7.47 -10.31 -3.40
C SER A 130 6.53 -9.13 -3.64
N VAL A 131 6.61 -8.58 -4.84
CA VAL A 131 5.70 -7.56 -5.36
C VAL A 131 5.01 -8.11 -6.60
N PHE A 132 3.69 -8.10 -6.66
CA PHE A 132 2.89 -8.59 -7.77
C PHE A 132 2.30 -7.41 -8.54
N CYS A 133 2.46 -7.41 -9.86
CA CYS A 133 1.83 -6.43 -10.74
C CYS A 133 0.45 -6.95 -11.14
N SER A 134 -0.61 -6.27 -10.69
CA SER A 134 -2.00 -6.63 -10.94
C SER A 134 -2.79 -5.44 -11.47
N ARG A 135 -3.88 -5.67 -12.21
CA ARG A 135 -4.80 -4.58 -12.60
C ARG A 135 -5.67 -4.22 -11.39
N LEU A 136 -5.37 -3.08 -10.76
CA LEU A 136 -6.10 -2.57 -9.59
C LEU A 136 -6.80 -1.26 -9.91
N ASN A 137 -7.87 -0.97 -9.16
CA ASN A 137 -8.46 0.38 -9.08
C ASN A 137 -7.91 1.16 -7.87
N GLN A 138 -6.79 0.70 -7.32
CA GLN A 138 -6.03 1.25 -6.19
C GLN A 138 -4.60 1.51 -6.65
N TYR A 139 -3.81 2.28 -5.90
CA TYR A 139 -2.37 2.42 -6.17
C TYR A 139 -1.66 1.10 -5.91
N GLY A 140 -1.90 0.55 -4.72
CA GLY A 140 -1.41 -0.74 -4.30
C GLY A 140 -2.21 -1.28 -3.12
N ILE A 141 -1.84 -2.49 -2.71
CA ILE A 141 -2.43 -3.22 -1.59
C ILE A 141 -1.39 -4.14 -0.98
N THR A 142 -1.26 -4.08 0.34
CA THR A 142 -0.48 -5.05 1.11
C THR A 142 -1.38 -6.16 1.64
N PHE A 143 -1.02 -7.40 1.34
CA PHE A 143 -1.76 -8.61 1.72
C PHE A 143 -1.10 -9.38 2.83
N TRP A 144 -1.95 -10.00 3.65
CA TRP A 144 -1.59 -11.06 4.58
C TRP A 144 -2.76 -12.03 4.72
N ASN A 145 -2.53 -13.11 5.44
CA ASN A 145 -3.56 -14.10 5.77
C ASN A 145 -3.60 -14.25 7.29
N SER A 146 -4.81 -14.19 7.88
CA SER A 146 -4.97 -14.33 9.34
C SER A 146 -4.53 -15.70 9.86
N GLY A 147 -4.50 -16.72 8.99
CA GLY A 147 -3.99 -18.06 9.32
C GLY A 147 -2.47 -18.16 9.45
N ASP A 148 -1.72 -17.14 9.02
CA ASP A 148 -0.25 -17.13 9.00
C ASP A 148 0.34 -16.31 10.17
N ASP A 149 -0.43 -16.16 11.26
CA ASP A 149 0.02 -15.46 12.47
C ASP A 149 1.32 -16.07 13.01
N LEU A 150 2.33 -15.23 13.15
CA LEU A 150 3.62 -15.63 13.69
C LEU A 150 3.54 -15.65 15.22
N PRO A 151 4.02 -16.70 15.89
CA PRO A 151 3.75 -16.93 17.31
C PRO A 151 4.46 -15.96 18.27
N ASP A 152 5.43 -15.18 17.79
CA ASP A 152 6.20 -14.20 18.58
C ASP A 152 6.52 -12.99 17.70
N PRO A 153 6.11 -11.75 18.06
CA PRO A 153 5.34 -11.36 19.25
C PRO A 153 3.84 -11.72 19.23
N GLY A 154 3.33 -12.32 18.15
CA GLY A 154 1.90 -12.57 17.95
C GLY A 154 1.19 -11.37 17.35
N PHE A 155 0.24 -11.64 16.47
CA PHE A 155 -0.43 -10.66 15.60
C PHE A 155 0.52 -9.93 14.65
N ASN A 156 1.47 -10.68 14.12
CA ASN A 156 2.39 -10.25 13.08
C ASN A 156 2.40 -11.31 11.96
N TYR A 157 2.53 -10.84 10.72
CA TYR A 157 2.21 -11.67 9.56
C TYR A 157 3.24 -11.51 8.45
N PRO A 158 3.63 -12.61 7.77
CA PRO A 158 4.26 -12.50 6.48
C PRO A 158 3.28 -11.86 5.49
N SER A 159 3.81 -11.07 4.57
CA SER A 159 3.03 -10.25 3.67
C SER A 159 3.59 -10.25 2.25
N ARG A 160 2.82 -9.66 1.33
CA ARG A 160 3.24 -9.35 -0.04
C ARG A 160 2.50 -8.10 -0.52
N ILE A 161 3.02 -7.46 -1.54
CA ILE A 161 2.39 -6.27 -2.13
C ILE A 161 1.84 -6.59 -3.51
N GLU A 162 0.66 -6.08 -3.82
CA GLU A 162 0.20 -5.89 -5.20
C GLU A 162 0.26 -4.41 -5.56
N ILE A 163 0.79 -4.11 -6.76
CA ILE A 163 0.89 -2.77 -7.31
C ILE A 163 0.13 -2.68 -8.63
N SER A 164 -0.56 -1.57 -8.85
CA SER A 164 -1.42 -1.41 -10.02
C SER A 164 -0.64 -1.26 -11.32
N THR A 165 -1.00 -2.07 -12.32
CA THR A 165 -0.47 -1.93 -13.69
C THR A 165 -1.10 -0.79 -14.48
N ASN A 166 -2.02 -0.02 -13.89
CA ASN A 166 -2.73 1.04 -14.59
C ASN A 166 -3.20 2.17 -13.68
N TYR A 167 -2.58 3.33 -13.82
CA TYR A 167 -2.89 4.54 -13.06
C TYR A 167 -3.84 5.50 -13.80
N ALA A 168 -4.61 5.03 -14.78
CA ALA A 168 -5.56 5.88 -15.52
C ALA A 168 -6.67 6.49 -14.64
N PHE A 169 -6.94 5.92 -13.47
CA PHE A 169 -7.87 6.49 -12.49
C PHE A 169 -7.29 7.70 -11.74
N VAL A 170 -5.99 7.97 -11.86
CA VAL A 170 -5.33 9.13 -11.26
C VAL A 170 -5.60 10.39 -12.09
N PRO A 171 -6.27 11.41 -11.54
CA PRO A 171 -6.57 12.63 -12.26
C PRO A 171 -5.30 13.33 -12.76
N ASP A 172 -5.30 13.75 -14.03
CA ASP A 172 -4.15 14.46 -14.61
C ASP A 172 -3.79 15.75 -13.85
N THR A 173 -4.77 16.35 -13.16
CA THR A 173 -4.56 17.56 -12.35
C THR A 173 -3.72 17.34 -11.11
N LEU A 174 -3.60 16.11 -10.59
CA LEU A 174 -2.90 15.82 -9.35
C LEU A 174 -1.41 16.17 -9.47
N TYR A 175 -0.76 15.65 -10.52
CA TYR A 175 0.67 15.84 -10.76
C TYR A 175 0.99 16.91 -11.81
N ALA A 176 0.00 17.66 -12.28
CA ALA A 176 0.16 18.70 -13.31
C ALA A 176 1.16 19.81 -12.92
N HIS A 177 1.45 19.96 -11.62
CA HIS A 177 2.45 20.89 -11.10
C HIS A 177 3.89 20.39 -11.28
N ILE A 178 4.09 19.08 -11.49
CA ILE A 178 5.38 18.42 -11.76
C ILE A 178 5.50 18.10 -13.25
N THR A 179 4.49 17.43 -13.82
CA THR A 179 4.54 16.89 -15.18
C THR A 179 3.16 16.75 -15.81
N ASN A 180 3.11 16.77 -17.15
CA ASN A 180 1.95 16.34 -17.94
C ASN A 180 2.26 15.09 -18.78
N ASP A 181 3.45 14.51 -18.61
CA ASP A 181 3.83 13.27 -19.28
C ASP A 181 3.20 12.08 -18.53
N PRO A 182 2.34 11.26 -19.18
CA PRO A 182 1.65 10.16 -18.52
C PRO A 182 2.58 9.08 -17.97
N ILE A 183 3.74 8.82 -18.58
CA ILE A 183 4.67 7.80 -18.08
C ILE A 183 5.43 8.33 -16.87
N VAL A 184 5.80 9.62 -16.87
CA VAL A 184 6.39 10.24 -15.68
C VAL A 184 5.35 10.29 -14.55
N LYS A 185 4.08 10.56 -14.87
CA LYS A 185 2.97 10.50 -13.92
C LYS A 185 2.86 9.12 -13.26
N ASP A 186 2.90 8.04 -14.06
CA ASP A 186 2.91 6.67 -13.54
C ASP A 186 4.11 6.46 -12.61
N SER A 187 5.31 6.94 -12.97
CA SER A 187 6.49 6.79 -12.11
C SER A 187 6.34 7.49 -10.75
N LEU A 188 5.67 8.65 -10.68
CA LEU A 188 5.38 9.35 -9.42
C LEU A 188 4.39 8.55 -8.57
N ALA A 189 3.31 8.05 -9.18
CA ALA A 189 2.33 7.22 -8.48
C ALA A 189 2.94 5.92 -7.95
N ILE A 190 3.82 5.28 -8.73
CA ILE A 190 4.56 4.08 -8.33
C ILE A 190 5.50 4.37 -7.16
N ALA A 191 6.21 5.51 -7.17
CA ALA A 191 7.10 5.90 -6.07
C ALA A 191 6.35 6.05 -4.74
N VAL A 192 5.21 6.74 -4.77
CA VAL A 192 4.31 6.89 -3.61
C VAL A 192 3.77 5.54 -3.17
N THR A 193 3.31 4.71 -4.10
CA THR A 193 2.79 3.36 -3.81
C THR A 193 3.85 2.50 -3.11
N ALA A 194 5.08 2.51 -3.63
CA ALA A 194 6.15 1.69 -3.09
C ALA A 194 6.49 2.07 -1.64
N ALA A 195 6.55 3.36 -1.33
CA ALA A 195 6.76 3.85 0.03
C ALA A 195 5.60 3.47 0.97
N HIS A 196 4.36 3.70 0.53
CA HIS A 196 3.17 3.45 1.33
C HIS A 196 2.98 1.97 1.66
N GLU A 197 2.98 1.12 0.63
CA GLU A 197 2.69 -0.30 0.78
C GLU A 197 3.87 -1.07 1.42
N PHE A 198 5.11 -0.64 1.18
CA PHE A 198 6.24 -1.23 1.88
C PHE A 198 6.20 -0.90 3.38
N ASN A 199 5.73 0.29 3.76
CA ASN A 199 5.51 0.60 5.17
C ASN A 199 4.44 -0.32 5.80
N HIS A 200 3.34 -0.61 5.11
CA HIS A 200 2.37 -1.61 5.59
C HIS A 200 2.98 -3.00 5.77
N ALA A 201 3.85 -3.43 4.85
CA ALA A 201 4.56 -4.69 4.97
C ALA A 201 5.43 -4.75 6.23
N ILE A 202 6.11 -3.64 6.56
CA ILE A 202 6.89 -3.46 7.77
C ILE A 202 5.99 -3.49 9.01
N GLN A 203 4.88 -2.71 9.00
CA GLN A 203 3.92 -2.65 10.12
C GLN A 203 3.34 -4.03 10.47
N LEU A 204 2.99 -4.83 9.45
CA LEU A 204 2.55 -6.22 9.64
C LEU A 204 3.63 -7.11 10.26
N GLY A 205 4.91 -6.77 10.08
CA GLY A 205 6.03 -7.49 10.65
C GLY A 205 6.25 -7.27 12.14
N TYR A 206 5.88 -6.09 12.64
CA TYR A 206 6.00 -5.74 14.05
C TYR A 206 4.90 -6.40 14.89
N ARG A 207 3.71 -5.77 14.88
CA ARG A 207 2.52 -6.21 15.59
C ARG A 207 1.39 -5.27 15.22
N ILE A 208 0.28 -5.83 14.75
CA ILE A 208 -0.97 -5.10 14.62
C ILE A 208 -1.71 -5.14 15.97
N TRP A 209 -2.19 -3.98 16.41
CA TRP A 209 -2.95 -3.82 17.65
C TRP A 209 -4.45 -3.72 17.34
N PHE A 210 -5.29 -4.29 18.21
CA PHE A 210 -6.74 -4.34 18.03
C PHE A 210 -7.45 -3.81 19.26
N ASP A 211 -8.59 -3.15 19.04
CA ASP A 211 -9.56 -2.90 20.11
C ASP A 211 -10.40 -4.14 20.39
N ASN A 212 -9.93 -4.94 21.35
CA ASN A 212 -10.65 -6.13 21.83
C ASN A 212 -12.03 -5.81 22.43
N ASN A 213 -12.37 -4.53 22.68
CA ASN A 213 -13.64 -4.13 23.26
C ASN A 213 -14.70 -3.81 22.19
N ASN A 214 -14.32 -3.74 20.92
CA ASN A 214 -15.26 -3.52 19.82
C ASN A 214 -14.93 -4.42 18.60
N PRO A 215 -15.22 -5.72 18.67
CA PRO A 215 -14.97 -6.67 17.57
C PRO A 215 -15.78 -6.36 16.29
N ASN A 216 -16.75 -5.44 16.37
CA ASN A 216 -17.53 -4.93 15.24
C ASN A 216 -17.25 -3.44 14.94
N GLY A 217 -16.17 -2.89 15.51
CA GLY A 217 -15.77 -1.50 15.35
C GLY A 217 -14.73 -1.31 14.25
N PRO A 218 -14.54 -0.08 13.77
CA PRO A 218 -13.37 0.24 12.94
C PRO A 218 -12.10 -0.12 13.72
N VAL A 219 -11.09 -0.64 13.02
CA VAL A 219 -9.79 -0.97 13.64
C VAL A 219 -9.24 0.30 14.28
N SER A 220 -9.08 0.28 15.61
CA SER A 220 -8.82 1.48 16.43
C SER A 220 -7.57 2.23 16.00
N ASP A 221 -6.59 1.51 15.45
CA ASP A 221 -5.29 2.04 15.08
C ASP A 221 -5.15 2.24 13.56
N LEU A 222 -6.24 2.03 12.79
CA LEU A 222 -6.22 2.24 11.34
C LEU A 222 -5.77 3.65 10.98
N TRP A 223 -6.20 4.66 11.76
CA TRP A 223 -5.77 6.03 11.54
C TRP A 223 -4.25 6.18 11.61
N PHE A 224 -3.60 5.52 12.56
CA PHE A 224 -2.16 5.60 12.75
C PHE A 224 -1.41 4.78 11.71
N ILE A 225 -1.95 3.61 11.35
CA ILE A 225 -1.42 2.71 10.32
C ILE A 225 -1.35 3.43 8.96
N GLU A 226 -2.46 3.99 8.49
CA GLU A 226 -2.50 4.69 7.20
C GLU A 226 -1.70 5.99 7.25
N ASN A 227 -1.80 6.77 8.34
CA ASN A 227 -1.07 8.02 8.48
C ASN A 227 0.46 7.80 8.47
N SER A 228 0.95 6.80 9.19
CA SER A 228 2.37 6.43 9.16
C SER A 228 2.83 6.02 7.77
N ALA A 229 1.98 5.32 7.00
CA ALA A 229 2.27 4.93 5.63
C ALA A 229 2.29 6.14 4.68
N VAL A 230 1.35 7.09 4.81
CA VAL A 230 1.37 8.36 4.06
C VAL A 230 2.58 9.21 4.43
N TYR A 231 3.02 9.19 5.69
CA TYR A 231 4.23 9.88 6.09
C TYR A 231 5.47 9.30 5.39
N MET A 232 5.51 7.99 5.13
CA MET A 232 6.58 7.41 4.32
C MET A 232 6.54 7.85 2.85
N GLU A 233 5.37 8.17 2.29
CA GLU A 233 5.31 8.79 0.96
C GLU A 233 6.14 10.08 0.91
N GLU A 234 6.02 10.94 1.93
CA GLU A 234 6.78 12.18 2.03
C GLU A 234 8.27 11.95 2.33
N VAL A 235 8.60 10.94 3.14
CA VAL A 235 9.99 10.68 3.53
C VAL A 235 10.79 10.00 2.41
N VAL A 236 10.15 9.11 1.63
CA VAL A 236 10.77 8.31 0.57
C VAL A 236 10.66 9.02 -0.79
N ALA A 237 9.49 9.57 -1.11
CA ALA A 237 9.13 10.20 -2.38
C ALA A 237 8.85 11.72 -2.21
N GLU A 238 9.74 12.41 -1.49
CA GLU A 238 9.67 13.84 -1.10
C GLU A 238 9.33 14.80 -2.26
N GLU A 239 9.70 14.49 -3.50
CA GLU A 239 9.45 15.37 -4.65
C GLU A 239 8.02 15.27 -5.21
N VAL A 240 7.19 14.34 -4.71
CA VAL A 240 5.87 14.04 -5.28
C VAL A 240 4.74 14.84 -4.64
N ASP A 241 4.82 15.11 -3.33
CA ASP A 241 3.78 15.83 -2.56
C ASP A 241 2.35 15.23 -2.74
N ASP A 242 2.22 13.89 -2.84
CA ASP A 242 0.91 13.23 -3.11
C ASP A 242 -0.13 13.58 -2.03
N TYR A 243 0.30 13.82 -0.79
CA TYR A 243 -0.60 14.15 0.31
C TYR A 243 -1.39 15.46 0.13
N TYR A 244 -1.04 16.33 -0.82
CA TYR A 244 -1.79 17.54 -1.13
C TYR A 244 -3.26 17.29 -1.43
N GLN A 245 -3.60 16.13 -1.99
CA GLN A 245 -4.98 15.77 -2.29
C GLN A 245 -5.82 15.47 -1.04
N TYR A 246 -5.19 15.13 0.08
CA TYR A 246 -5.87 14.81 1.34
C TYR A 246 -6.10 16.04 2.21
N LEU A 247 -5.37 17.14 1.95
CA LEU A 247 -5.43 18.37 2.74
C LEU A 247 -6.85 18.95 2.85
N PRO A 248 -7.68 19.01 1.79
CA PRO A 248 -9.05 19.50 1.92
C PRO A 248 -9.89 18.65 2.88
N SER A 249 -9.79 17.33 2.84
CA SER A 249 -10.54 16.43 3.74
C SER A 249 -10.13 16.62 5.20
N PHE A 250 -8.84 16.88 5.48
CA PHE A 250 -8.36 17.19 6.82
C PHE A 250 -8.75 18.60 7.30
N PHE A 251 -8.40 19.64 6.54
CA PHE A 251 -8.59 21.04 6.97
C PHE A 251 -10.06 21.48 7.03
N ASN A 252 -10.97 20.80 6.30
CA ASN A 252 -12.41 21.05 6.43
C ASN A 252 -13.02 20.40 7.68
N HIS A 253 -12.27 19.58 8.42
CA HIS A 253 -12.74 18.80 9.56
C HIS A 253 -11.77 18.86 10.75
N THR A 254 -11.13 20.01 10.98
CA THR A 254 -10.21 20.21 12.12
C THR A 254 -10.91 20.21 13.48
N ASP A 255 -12.25 20.21 13.52
CA ASP A 255 -13.06 20.05 14.72
C ASP A 255 -13.14 18.59 15.21
N LYS A 256 -12.73 17.63 14.37
CA LYS A 256 -12.73 16.20 14.68
C LYS A 256 -11.46 15.80 15.43
N HIS A 257 -11.61 14.84 16.34
CA HIS A 257 -10.48 14.22 17.01
C HIS A 257 -9.57 13.55 15.98
N ILE A 258 -8.25 13.53 16.22
CA ILE A 258 -7.28 13.01 15.24
C ILE A 258 -7.57 11.55 14.90
N ALA A 259 -7.73 10.68 15.90
CA ALA A 259 -8.03 9.26 15.70
C ALA A 259 -9.42 8.92 15.10
N ILE A 260 -10.16 9.88 14.53
CA ILE A 260 -11.43 9.59 13.86
C ILE A 260 -11.17 9.29 12.39
N THR A 261 -11.27 8.01 12.03
CA THR A 261 -11.16 7.46 10.67
C THR A 261 -12.21 7.97 9.66
N PHE A 262 -13.17 8.78 10.11
CA PHE A 262 -14.28 9.29 9.31
C PHE A 262 -14.47 10.80 9.47
N PRO A 263 -14.95 11.53 8.45
CA PRO A 263 -15.37 11.04 7.11
C PRO A 263 -14.24 11.09 6.06
N GLU A 264 -14.40 10.35 4.94
CA GLU A 264 -13.61 10.48 3.69
C GLU A 264 -12.11 10.14 3.80
N LEU A 265 -11.28 10.71 2.91
CA LEU A 265 -9.81 10.65 2.86
C LEU A 265 -9.11 11.35 4.05
N ARG A 266 -9.85 11.76 5.10
CA ARG A 266 -9.29 12.50 6.24
C ARG A 266 -8.15 11.73 6.93
N ILE A 267 -8.30 10.41 7.01
CA ILE A 267 -7.31 9.52 7.60
C ILE A 267 -5.91 9.69 6.99
N PHE A 268 -5.83 9.89 5.68
CA PHE A 268 -4.58 10.15 4.96
C PHE A 268 -4.09 11.59 5.19
N GLY A 269 -5.02 12.55 5.29
CA GLY A 269 -4.69 13.97 5.48
C GLY A 269 -4.21 14.32 6.90
N GLU A 270 -4.39 13.43 7.86
CA GLU A 270 -3.83 13.58 9.21
C GLU A 270 -2.29 13.51 9.23
N VAL A 271 -1.66 13.11 8.12
CA VAL A 271 -0.20 13.12 7.91
C VAL A 271 0.45 14.47 8.18
N VAL A 272 -0.31 15.55 8.14
CA VAL A 272 0.16 16.88 8.57
C VAL A 272 0.76 16.85 9.98
N LEU A 273 0.23 16.03 10.90
CA LEU A 273 0.82 15.86 12.22
C LEU A 273 2.20 15.20 12.12
N ASP A 274 2.33 14.09 11.41
CA ASP A 274 3.56 13.30 11.35
C ASP A 274 4.66 14.06 10.58
N ILE A 275 4.30 14.82 9.54
CA ILE A 275 5.19 15.76 8.86
C ILE A 275 5.70 16.82 9.84
N MET A 276 4.82 17.44 10.62
CA MET A 276 5.22 18.44 11.62
C MET A 276 6.15 17.82 12.66
N LEU A 277 5.84 16.62 13.17
CA LEU A 277 6.67 15.90 14.12
C LEU A 277 8.04 15.55 13.52
N GLY A 278 8.07 15.10 12.26
CA GLY A 278 9.29 14.81 11.52
C GLY A 278 10.19 16.02 11.34
N GLN A 279 9.60 17.20 11.10
CA GLN A 279 10.34 18.47 11.01
C GLN A 279 10.90 18.93 12.36
N LEU A 280 10.18 18.68 13.46
CA LEU A 280 10.59 19.12 14.80
C LEU A 280 11.59 18.17 15.47
N TYR A 281 11.43 16.87 15.27
CA TYR A 281 12.12 15.83 16.04
C TYR A 281 12.97 14.88 15.18
N GLY A 282 12.83 14.95 13.85
CA GLY A 282 13.58 14.13 12.90
C GLY A 282 12.72 13.06 12.23
N LYS A 283 13.17 12.59 11.05
CA LYS A 283 12.39 11.68 10.19
C LYS A 283 12.10 10.31 10.83
N THR A 284 12.81 9.93 11.91
CA THR A 284 12.64 8.67 12.63
C THR A 284 11.46 8.63 13.59
N ILE A 285 10.72 9.73 13.76
CA ILE A 285 9.72 9.89 14.83
C ILE A 285 8.58 8.87 14.79
N THR A 286 8.16 8.38 13.61
CA THR A 286 7.10 7.37 13.49
C THR A 286 7.58 5.95 13.78
N ARG A 287 8.91 5.75 13.89
CA ARG A 287 9.52 4.47 14.28
C ARG A 287 9.79 4.39 15.79
N GLU A 288 10.09 5.51 16.44
CA GLU A 288 10.51 5.60 17.85
C GLU A 288 9.36 5.48 18.86
#